data_AF-A0A081DDF2-F1
#
_entry.id   AF-A0A081DDF2-F1
#
_cell.length_a   1.000
_cell.length_b   1.000
_cell.length_c   1.000
_cell.angle_alpha   90.00
_cell.angle_beta   90.00
_cell.angle_gamma   90.00
#
_symmetry.space_group_name_H-M   'P 1'
#
loop_
_entity.id
_entity.type
_entity.pdbx_description
1 polymer ?
#
loop_
_entity_poly.entity_id
_entity_poly.type
_entity_poly.pdbx_seq_one_letter_code
_entity_poly.pdbx_strand_id
1 'polypeptide(L)'
;MDGESSDTTVQIAKSFLNLDHPISITSQSDDGIYDAMNNGIKKARGLYLYFLGADDYLIDTTVLADIHQQLILTSTDVIYGNVQSPSLGSSYMGKCDDQLIFHKNIAHQSIFFHRRVFELTGYFNLKYRTHADWLITSIGFLILK
;
A
#
# COMPACT_ATOMS: atom_id res chain seq x y z
N MET A 1 -8.19 8.07 1.68
CA MET A 1 -9.37 8.03 0.80
C MET A 1 -10.50 7.49 1.64
N ASP A 2 -11.68 8.10 1.57
CA ASP A 2 -12.85 7.66 2.32
C ASP A 2 -13.97 7.31 1.34
N GLY A 3 -14.60 6.14 1.52
CA GLY A 3 -15.64 5.59 0.67
C GLY A 3 -17.05 6.02 1.09
N GLU A 4 -17.24 7.30 1.40
CA GLU A 4 -18.49 7.84 1.96
C GLU A 4 -18.91 7.17 3.28
N SER A 5 -18.00 7.13 4.25
CA SER A 5 -18.32 6.60 5.58
C SER A 5 -19.51 7.34 6.21
N SER A 6 -20.45 6.59 6.78
CA SER A 6 -21.65 7.13 7.42
C SER A 6 -21.45 7.54 8.88
N ASP A 7 -20.26 7.32 9.43
CA ASP A 7 -19.91 7.63 10.81
C ASP A 7 -19.02 8.89 10.91
N THR A 8 -18.28 9.05 12.01
CA THR A 8 -17.43 10.21 12.25
C THR A 8 -16.04 10.11 11.59
N THR A 9 -15.77 9.10 10.76
CA THR A 9 -14.46 8.86 10.13
C THR A 9 -13.90 10.10 9.42
N VAL A 10 -14.69 10.72 8.54
CA VAL A 10 -14.25 11.92 7.79
C VAL A 10 -13.99 13.10 8.72
N GLN A 11 -14.80 13.26 9.77
CA GLN A 11 -14.63 14.32 10.75
C GLN A 11 -13.31 14.14 11.52
N ILE A 12 -13.03 12.91 11.98
CA ILE A 12 -11.79 12.58 12.68
C ILE A 12 -10.60 12.83 11.76
N ALA A 13 -10.62 12.31 10.53
CA ALA A 13 -9.53 12.51 9.57
C ALA A 13 -9.25 14.01 9.34
N LYS A 14 -10.30 14.82 9.16
CA LYS A 14 -10.16 16.27 8.94
C LYS A 14 -9.55 17.01 10.12
N SER A 15 -9.64 16.48 11.34
CA SER A 15 -9.00 17.08 12.52
C SER A 15 -7.47 17.11 12.42
N PHE A 16 -6.87 16.23 11.62
CA PHE A 16 -5.43 16.16 11.40
C PHE A 16 -4.91 17.12 10.32
N LEU A 17 -5.78 17.83 9.60
CA LEU A 17 -5.35 18.74 8.51
C LEU A 17 -4.48 19.91 8.98
N ASN A 18 -4.48 20.22 10.28
CA ASN A 18 -3.69 21.29 10.88
C ASN A 18 -2.28 20.85 11.34
N LEU A 19 -1.91 19.58 11.16
CA LEU A 19 -0.56 19.12 11.45
C LEU A 19 0.45 19.68 10.43
N ASP A 20 1.73 19.77 10.81
CA ASP A 20 2.84 20.23 9.97
C ASP A 20 3.18 19.29 8.78
N HIS A 21 2.29 18.37 8.45
CA HIS A 21 2.43 17.41 7.37
C HIS A 21 1.31 17.59 6.34
N PRO A 22 1.61 17.52 5.03
CA PRO A 22 0.61 17.69 4.00
C PRO A 22 -0.33 16.48 3.96
N ILE A 23 -1.51 16.62 4.58
CA ILE A 23 -2.58 15.62 4.55
C ILE A 23 -3.66 16.07 3.57
N SER A 24 -4.08 15.17 2.69
CA SER A 24 -5.21 15.40 1.76
C SER A 24 -6.25 14.32 1.98
N ILE A 25 -7.50 14.76 2.20
CA ILE A 25 -8.64 13.87 2.44
C ILE A 25 -9.64 14.05 1.32
N THR A 26 -10.05 12.95 0.71
CA THR A 26 -11.13 12.90 -0.27
C THR A 26 -12.11 11.84 0.19
N SER A 27 -13.36 12.24 0.34
CA SER A 27 -14.51 11.38 0.62
C SER A 27 -15.40 11.38 -0.61
N GLN A 28 -15.64 10.20 -1.18
CA GLN A 28 -16.45 9.98 -2.37
C GLN A 28 -16.89 8.52 -2.41
N SER A 29 -18.02 8.25 -3.03
CA SER A 29 -18.43 6.87 -3.32
C SER A 29 -17.35 6.15 -4.13
N ASP A 30 -17.11 4.88 -3.82
CA ASP A 30 -16.19 4.00 -4.52
C ASP A 30 -16.81 2.62 -4.78
N ASP A 31 -16.30 1.93 -5.79
CA ASP A 31 -16.70 0.56 -6.13
C ASP A 31 -15.95 -0.51 -5.28
N GLY A 32 -15.43 -0.11 -4.11
CA GLY A 32 -14.66 -0.93 -3.18
C GLY A 32 -13.21 -0.46 -3.00
N ILE A 33 -12.49 -1.14 -2.10
CA ILE A 33 -11.15 -0.74 -1.63
C ILE A 33 -10.14 -0.44 -2.75
N TYR A 34 -10.14 -1.23 -3.82
CA TYR A 34 -9.21 -1.03 -4.93
C TYR A 34 -9.54 0.21 -5.77
N ASP A 35 -10.82 0.62 -5.84
CA ASP A 35 -11.19 1.88 -6.47
C ASP A 35 -10.74 3.07 -5.60
N ALA A 36 -10.93 2.98 -4.28
CA ALA A 36 -10.38 3.95 -3.34
C ALA A 36 -8.85 4.07 -3.48
N MET A 37 -8.12 2.95 -3.52
CA MET A 37 -6.67 2.92 -3.73
C MET A 37 -6.28 3.54 -5.08
N ASN A 38 -6.97 3.20 -6.17
CA ASN A 38 -6.73 3.78 -7.49
C ASN A 38 -6.91 5.30 -7.52
N ASN A 39 -7.96 5.81 -6.85
CA ASN A 39 -8.17 7.25 -6.71
C ASN A 39 -7.07 7.91 -5.85
N GLY A 40 -6.54 7.20 -4.85
CA GLY A 40 -5.35 7.60 -4.10
C GLY A 40 -4.10 7.70 -4.98
N ILE A 41 -3.82 6.70 -5.82
CA ILE A 41 -2.66 6.69 -6.75
C ILE A 41 -2.66 7.93 -7.64
N LYS A 42 -3.81 8.26 -8.24
CA LYS A 42 -3.97 9.41 -9.14
C LYS A 42 -3.69 10.76 -8.45
N LYS A 43 -3.88 10.85 -7.14
CA LYS A 43 -3.72 12.09 -6.35
C LYS A 43 -2.36 12.20 -5.67
N ALA A 44 -1.72 11.06 -5.38
CA ALA A 44 -0.44 11.02 -4.70
C ALA A 44 0.66 11.71 -5.52
N ARG A 45 1.66 12.29 -4.86
CA ARG A 45 2.81 12.99 -5.48
C ARG A 45 4.16 12.34 -5.17
N GLY A 46 4.20 11.38 -4.25
CA GLY A 46 5.42 10.67 -3.88
C GLY A 46 5.96 9.78 -5.01
N LEU A 47 7.28 9.57 -5.00
CA LEU A 47 7.94 8.60 -5.87
C LEU A 47 7.57 7.17 -5.48
N TYR A 48 7.39 6.92 -4.19
CA TYR A 48 6.89 5.65 -3.67
C TYR A 48 5.46 5.83 -3.13
N LEU A 49 4.67 4.79 -3.30
CA LEU A 49 3.28 4.67 -2.89
C LEU A 49 3.19 3.55 -1.85
N TYR A 50 2.50 3.84 -0.76
CA TYR A 50 2.25 2.92 0.34
C TYR A 50 0.76 2.92 0.63
N PHE A 51 0.17 1.73 0.76
CA PHE A 51 -1.24 1.55 1.04
C PHE A 51 -1.38 0.93 2.42
N LEU A 52 -1.99 1.65 3.35
CA LEU A 52 -2.24 1.19 4.71
C LEU A 52 -3.75 1.14 4.93
N GLY A 53 -4.26 0.01 5.43
CA GLY A 53 -5.65 -0.13 5.82
C GLY A 53 -6.02 0.85 6.93
N ALA A 54 -7.32 1.19 7.03
CA ALA A 54 -7.80 2.07 8.10
C ALA A 54 -7.73 1.42 9.49
N ASP A 55 -7.63 0.10 9.54
CA ASP A 55 -7.51 -0.76 10.71
C ASP A 55 -6.07 -1.26 10.96
N ASP A 56 -5.10 -0.81 10.15
CA ASP A 56 -3.69 -1.16 10.28
C ASP A 56 -2.85 0.01 10.84
N TYR A 57 -1.66 -0.30 11.34
CA TYR A 57 -0.66 0.67 11.78
C TYR A 57 0.76 0.17 11.56
N LEU A 58 1.73 1.09 11.45
CA LEU A 58 3.14 0.76 11.42
C LEU A 58 3.61 0.28 12.80
N ILE A 59 4.39 -0.80 12.85
CA ILE A 59 4.76 -1.46 14.10
C ILE A 59 5.58 -0.57 15.04
N ASP A 60 6.36 0.36 14.49
CA ASP A 60 7.13 1.35 15.24
C ASP A 60 7.32 2.64 14.42
N THR A 61 7.99 3.62 15.03
CA THR A 61 8.23 4.94 14.44
C THR A 61 9.43 4.98 13.48
N THR A 62 10.22 3.90 13.36
CA THR A 62 11.43 3.86 12.51
C THR A 62 11.17 3.21 11.15
N VAL A 63 10.08 2.45 10.98
CA VAL A 63 9.76 1.75 9.72
C VAL A 63 10.00 2.58 8.46
N LEU A 64 9.48 3.82 8.41
CA LEU A 64 9.63 4.65 7.20
C LEU A 64 11.08 5.09 6.95
N ALA A 65 11.85 5.33 8.02
CA ALA A 65 13.28 5.67 7.91
C ALA A 65 14.10 4.48 7.42
N ASP A 66 13.80 3.28 7.95
CA ASP A 66 14.46 2.04 7.56
C ASP A 66 14.17 1.71 6.09
N ILE A 67 12.91 1.81 5.67
CA ILE A 67 12.51 1.64 4.26
C ILE A 67 13.23 2.65 3.37
N HIS A 68 13.26 3.93 3.74
CA HIS A 68 13.95 4.96 2.97
C HIS A 68 15.45 4.66 2.80
N GLN A 69 16.13 4.21 3.87
CA GLN A 69 17.53 3.82 3.80
C GLN A 69 17.74 2.65 2.82
N GLN A 70 16.89 1.62 2.89
CA GLN A 70 16.97 0.47 1.97
C GLN A 70 16.70 0.87 0.52
N LEU A 71 15.76 1.77 0.27
CA LEU A 71 15.47 2.28 -1.06
C LEU A 71 16.65 3.04 -1.66
N ILE A 72 17.38 3.84 -0.87
CA ILE A 72 18.61 4.51 -1.33
C ILE A 72 19.69 3.49 -1.69
N LEU A 73 19.87 2.45 -0.87
CA LEU A 73 20.93 1.46 -1.06
C LEU A 73 20.70 0.54 -2.25
N THR A 74 19.44 0.18 -2.51
CA THR A 74 19.08 -0.85 -3.49
C THR A 74 18.56 -0.27 -4.80
N SER A 75 17.99 0.94 -4.78
CA SER A 75 17.28 1.54 -5.93
C SER A 75 16.17 0.64 -6.50
N THR A 76 15.56 -0.21 -5.66
CA THR A 76 14.50 -1.16 -6.05
C THR A 76 13.17 -0.48 -6.31
N ASP A 77 12.36 -1.07 -7.18
CA ASP A 77 10.99 -0.61 -7.45
C ASP A 77 9.94 -1.13 -6.50
N VAL A 78 10.23 -2.26 -5.85
CA VAL A 78 9.33 -2.85 -4.88
C VAL A 78 10.16 -3.27 -3.69
N ILE A 79 9.74 -2.81 -2.51
CA ILE A 79 10.29 -3.24 -1.23
C ILE A 79 9.13 -3.64 -0.33
N TYR A 80 9.31 -4.70 0.44
CA TYR A 80 8.28 -5.18 1.34
C TYR A 80 8.85 -5.50 2.72
N GLY A 81 7.98 -5.45 3.73
CA GLY A 81 8.26 -5.87 5.09
C GLY A 81 7.37 -7.04 5.54
N ASN A 82 7.48 -7.39 6.83
CA ASN A 82 6.60 -8.38 7.45
C ASN A 82 5.32 -7.73 7.96
N VAL A 83 4.23 -8.49 7.99
CA VAL A 83 2.99 -8.10 8.67
C VAL A 83 2.91 -8.82 10.01
N GLN A 84 2.69 -8.07 11.09
CA GLN A 84 2.37 -8.66 12.40
C GLN A 84 0.85 -8.79 12.52
N SER A 85 0.32 -10.02 12.55
CA SER A 85 -1.11 -10.25 12.71
C SER A 85 -1.39 -11.63 13.30
N PRO A 86 -2.15 -11.73 14.42
CA PRO A 86 -2.58 -13.01 14.97
C PRO A 86 -3.35 -13.86 13.95
N SER A 87 -4.14 -13.24 13.06
CA SER A 87 -4.90 -13.96 12.03
C SER A 87 -4.03 -14.54 10.92
N LEU A 88 -2.79 -14.06 10.78
CA LEU A 88 -1.82 -14.51 9.77
C LEU A 88 -0.66 -15.33 10.36
N GLY A 89 -0.76 -15.78 11.62
CA GLY A 89 0.28 -16.58 12.28
C GLY A 89 1.33 -15.74 13.02
N SER A 90 0.91 -14.62 13.60
CA SER A 90 1.71 -13.62 14.31
C SER A 90 2.67 -12.83 13.43
N SER A 91 3.48 -13.48 12.58
CA SER A 91 4.39 -12.82 11.63
C SER A 91 4.26 -13.44 10.24
N TYR A 92 3.91 -12.63 9.25
CA TYR A 92 3.64 -13.06 7.88
C TYR A 92 4.71 -12.59 6.88
N MET A 93 4.92 -13.42 5.85
CA MET A 93 5.90 -13.36 4.76
C MET A 93 7.33 -13.81 5.12
N GLY A 94 8.08 -13.06 5.91
CA GLY A 94 9.51 -13.32 6.12
C GLY A 94 10.33 -13.09 4.85
N LYS A 95 11.55 -13.67 4.79
CA LYS A 95 12.39 -13.61 3.59
C LYS A 95 11.73 -14.39 2.45
N CYS A 96 11.52 -13.72 1.33
CA CYS A 96 10.88 -14.25 0.13
C CYS A 96 11.93 -14.39 -0.97
N ASP A 97 11.87 -15.46 -1.74
CA ASP A 97 12.58 -15.59 -3.01
C ASP A 97 11.60 -15.33 -4.17
N ASP A 98 12.14 -15.17 -5.37
CA ASP A 98 11.34 -14.87 -6.57
C ASP A 98 10.24 -15.91 -6.83
N GLN A 99 10.45 -17.17 -6.44
CA GLN A 99 9.48 -18.24 -6.66
C GLN A 99 8.31 -18.16 -5.67
N LEU A 100 8.59 -17.75 -4.43
CA LEU A 100 7.57 -17.70 -3.38
C LEU A 100 6.48 -16.66 -3.69
N ILE A 101 6.79 -15.59 -4.43
CA ILE A 101 5.84 -14.54 -4.84
C ILE A 101 4.70 -15.10 -5.72
N PHE A 102 4.96 -16.18 -6.47
CA PHE A 102 3.94 -16.84 -7.29
C PHE A 102 3.03 -17.78 -6.50
N HIS A 103 3.49 -18.25 -5.34
CA HIS A 103 2.79 -19.24 -4.54
C HIS A 103 2.16 -18.61 -3.30
N LYS A 104 2.57 -17.39 -2.95
CA LYS A 104 2.16 -16.69 -1.74
C LYS A 104 2.05 -15.18 -2.01
N ASN A 105 0.83 -14.66 -1.88
CA ASN A 105 0.56 -13.23 -1.99
C ASN A 105 1.28 -12.48 -0.85
N ILE A 106 2.05 -11.45 -1.20
CA ILE A 106 2.53 -10.47 -0.22
C ILE A 106 1.42 -9.47 0.05
N ALA A 107 1.02 -9.41 1.32
CA ALA A 107 -0.05 -8.55 1.77
C ALA A 107 0.32 -7.08 1.47
N HIS A 108 -0.49 -6.40 0.67
CA HIS A 108 -0.16 -5.06 0.14
C HIS A 108 0.21 -4.05 1.22
N GLN A 109 -0.34 -4.18 2.44
CA GLN A 109 -0.06 -3.30 3.56
C GLN A 109 1.39 -3.38 4.08
N SER A 110 2.19 -4.33 3.60
CA SER A 110 3.63 -4.36 3.86
C SER A 110 4.49 -3.93 2.67
N ILE A 111 3.90 -3.49 1.56
CA ILE A 111 4.63 -3.21 0.31
C ILE A 111 4.68 -1.71 0.02
N PHE A 112 5.87 -1.22 -0.30
CA PHE A 112 6.10 0.09 -0.90
C PHE A 112 6.42 -0.09 -2.38
N PHE A 113 5.65 0.58 -3.22
CA PHE A 113 5.78 0.51 -4.67
C PHE A 113 6.34 1.81 -5.21
N HIS A 114 7.39 1.76 -6.01
CA HIS A 114 7.76 2.89 -6.84
C HIS A 114 6.61 3.17 -7.82
N ARG A 115 6.28 4.45 -8.03
CA ARG A 115 5.17 4.90 -8.90
C ARG A 115 5.21 4.25 -10.28
N ARG A 116 6.41 4.06 -10.83
CA ARG A 116 6.63 3.43 -12.14
C ARG A 116 6.01 2.04 -12.27
N VAL A 117 5.82 1.31 -11.16
CA VAL A 117 5.10 0.03 -11.14
C VAL A 117 3.69 0.22 -11.72
N PHE A 118 2.94 1.22 -11.25
CA PHE A 118 1.58 1.49 -11.75
C PHE A 118 1.54 2.14 -13.12
N GLU A 119 2.62 2.84 -13.52
CA GLU A 119 2.75 3.37 -14.89
C GLU A 119 2.92 2.26 -15.92
N LEU A 120 3.60 1.16 -15.54
CA LEU A 120 3.85 0.01 -16.42
C LEU A 120 2.77 -1.05 -16.37
N THR A 121 2.22 -1.31 -15.19
CA THR A 121 1.23 -2.38 -14.97
C THR A 121 -0.21 -1.92 -15.06
N GLY A 122 -0.44 -0.60 -15.03
CA GLY A 122 -1.76 -0.02 -14.83
C GLY A 122 -2.15 0.01 -13.35
N TYR A 123 -3.44 0.22 -13.09
CA TYR A 123 -4.02 0.32 -11.75
C TYR A 123 -4.63 -1.01 -11.28
N PHE A 124 -5.04 -1.08 -10.02
CA PHE A 124 -5.73 -2.27 -9.50
C PHE A 124 -6.99 -2.55 -10.31
N ASN A 125 -7.15 -3.80 -10.77
CA ASN A 125 -8.28 -4.18 -11.61
C ASN A 125 -9.55 -4.40 -10.77
N LEU A 126 -10.52 -3.50 -10.93
CA LEU A 126 -11.77 -3.47 -10.16
C LEU A 126 -12.69 -4.68 -10.39
N LYS A 127 -12.43 -5.52 -11.42
CA LYS A 127 -13.14 -6.79 -11.57
C LYS A 127 -12.85 -7.75 -10.43
N TYR A 128 -11.68 -7.63 -9.78
CA TYR A 128 -11.29 -8.45 -8.64
C TYR A 128 -11.62 -7.72 -7.34
N ARG A 129 -12.66 -8.18 -6.65
CA ARG A 129 -13.05 -7.63 -5.34
C ARG A 129 -12.04 -7.96 -4.23
N THR A 130 -11.28 -9.03 -4.40
CA THR A 130 -10.19 -9.45 -3.50
C THR A 130 -8.98 -9.86 -4.35
N HIS A 131 -7.79 -9.80 -3.76
CA HIS A 131 -6.53 -10.22 -4.40
C HIS A 131 -6.13 -9.45 -5.67
N ALA A 132 -6.71 -8.27 -5.92
CA ALA A 132 -6.29 -7.44 -7.06
C ALA A 132 -4.84 -6.93 -6.88
N ASP A 133 -4.38 -6.86 -5.64
CA ASP A 133 -3.01 -6.56 -5.26
C ASP A 133 -2.02 -7.65 -5.69
N TRP A 134 -2.43 -8.93 -5.69
CA TRP A 134 -1.54 -10.02 -6.08
C TRP A 134 -1.00 -9.82 -7.49
N LEU A 135 -1.86 -9.41 -8.44
CA LEU A 135 -1.46 -9.18 -9.82
C LEU A 135 -0.41 -8.08 -9.93
N ILE A 136 -0.63 -6.94 -9.27
CA ILE A 136 0.31 -5.81 -9.27
C ILE A 136 1.64 -6.22 -8.63
N THR A 137 1.58 -6.90 -7.49
CA THR A 137 2.77 -7.40 -6.78
C THR A 137 3.55 -8.38 -7.64
N SER A 138 2.91 -9.39 -8.21
CA SER A 138 3.58 -10.39 -9.06
C SER A 138 4.25 -9.75 -10.27
N ILE A 139 3.59 -8.81 -10.95
CA ILE A 139 4.20 -8.13 -12.10
C ILE A 139 5.34 -7.20 -11.67
N GLY A 140 5.16 -6.45 -10.58
CA GLY A 140 6.17 -5.54 -10.03
C GLY A 140 7.49 -6.24 -9.73
N PHE A 141 7.45 -7.40 -9.07
CA PHE A 141 8.68 -8.16 -8.75
C PHE A 141 9.32 -8.86 -9.96
N LEU A 142 8.59 -9.12 -11.05
CA LEU A 142 9.10 -9.85 -12.21
C LEU A 142 9.69 -8.97 -13.29
N ILE A 143 9.09 -7.80 -13.50
CA ILE A 143 9.46 -6.90 -14.60
C ILE A 143 10.47 -5.85 -14.12
N LEU A 144 10.49 -5.55 -12.82
CA LEU A 144 11.28 -4.47 -12.24
C LEU A 144 12.29 -5.04 -11.24
N LYS A 145 13.46 -5.43 -11.77
CA LYS A 145 14.66 -5.70 -10.99
C LYS A 145 15.67 -4.58 -11.21
#